data_AF-A0A250AYE4-F1
#
_entry.id   AF-A0A250AYE4-F1
#
_cell.length_a   1.000
_cell.length_b   1.000
_cell.length_c   1.000
_cell.angle_alpha   90.00
_cell.angle_beta   90.00
_cell.angle_gamma   90.00
#
_symmetry.space_group_name_H-M   'P 1'
#
loop_
_entity.id
_entity.type
_entity.pdbx_description
1 polymer ?
#
loop_
_entity_poly.entity_id
_entity_poly.type
_entity_poly.pdbx_seq_one_letter_code
_entity_poly.pdbx_strand_id
1 'polypeptide(L)'
;MSNITVAEVGSLFLSLVVPITTGVVAAGFTAYFALNRFYREKWWEKKVSSYNNLIDKLLELKDLYVYASFITEMKYNVDRELSTYPKGKVDWNKINEVRAQVHRLYVLSPISFSHNVKILLDELLKKDNDNNYSICEEGYPEFIGYHEMSKVIQSSIDAILEDARSELKFN
;
A
#
# COMPACT_ATOMS: atom_id res chain seq x y z
N MET A 1 4.89 -59.33 -50.33
CA MET A 1 5.58 -58.57 -49.28
C MET A 1 5.78 -57.16 -49.81
N SER A 2 5.02 -56.19 -49.31
CA SER A 2 5.15 -54.79 -49.73
C SER A 2 6.45 -54.23 -49.15
N ASN A 3 7.42 -53.94 -50.01
CA ASN A 3 8.64 -53.24 -49.62
C ASN A 3 8.27 -51.79 -49.31
N ILE A 4 8.32 -51.43 -48.03
CA ILE A 4 8.19 -50.04 -47.59
C ILE A 4 9.41 -49.31 -48.16
N THR A 5 9.17 -48.35 -49.06
CA THR A 5 10.25 -47.59 -49.68
C THR A 5 10.79 -46.56 -48.69
N VAL A 6 12.10 -46.24 -48.77
CA VAL A 6 12.75 -45.24 -47.91
C VAL A 6 12.02 -43.89 -47.93
N ALA A 7 11.32 -43.59 -49.04
CA ALA A 7 10.46 -42.43 -49.22
C ALA A 7 9.17 -42.45 -48.36
N GLU A 8 8.51 -43.60 -48.21
CA GLU A 8 7.31 -43.74 -47.35
C GLU A 8 7.65 -43.60 -45.86
N VAL A 9 8.81 -44.12 -45.43
CA VAL A 9 9.28 -43.97 -44.05
C VAL A 9 9.62 -42.50 -43.76
N GLY A 10 10.26 -41.81 -44.70
CA GLY A 10 10.56 -40.37 -44.59
C GLY A 10 9.31 -39.49 -44.55
N SER A 11 8.28 -39.79 -45.35
CA SER A 11 7.03 -39.02 -45.34
C SER A 11 6.23 -39.24 -44.05
N LEU A 12 6.19 -40.48 -43.53
CA LEU A 12 5.54 -40.79 -42.26
C LEU A 12 6.24 -40.09 -41.09
N PHE A 13 7.58 -40.09 -41.06
CA PHE A 13 8.35 -39.43 -40.01
C PHE A 13 8.15 -37.91 -40.01
N LEU A 14 8.18 -37.27 -41.19
CA LEU A 14 7.88 -35.85 -41.33
C LEU A 14 6.44 -35.51 -40.95
N SER A 15 5.47 -36.36 -41.31
CA SER A 15 4.05 -36.16 -40.96
C SER A 15 3.73 -36.34 -39.47
N LEU A 16 4.62 -36.97 -38.69
CA LEU A 16 4.47 -37.16 -37.24
C LEU A 16 5.27 -36.12 -36.45
N VAL A 17 6.51 -35.84 -36.86
CA VAL A 17 7.39 -34.91 -36.15
C VAL A 17 6.86 -33.48 -36.22
N VAL A 18 6.36 -33.02 -37.36
CA VAL A 18 5.83 -31.66 -37.53
C VAL A 18 4.62 -31.40 -36.61
N PRO A 19 3.56 -32.22 -36.56
CA PRO A 19 2.44 -31.98 -35.66
C PRO A 19 2.80 -32.20 -34.18
N ILE A 20 3.70 -33.13 -33.85
CA ILE A 20 4.16 -33.30 -32.45
C ILE A 20 4.93 -32.05 -31.99
N THR A 21 5.89 -31.57 -32.78
CA THR A 21 6.66 -30.36 -32.44
C THR A 21 5.77 -29.12 -32.39
N THR A 22 4.83 -28.98 -33.33
CA THR A 22 3.85 -27.89 -33.32
C THR A 22 2.95 -27.95 -32.09
N GLY A 23 2.49 -29.16 -31.70
CA GLY A 23 1.68 -29.37 -30.50
C GLY A 23 2.44 -29.03 -29.21
N VAL A 24 3.71 -29.42 -29.09
CA VAL A 24 4.58 -29.09 -27.95
C VAL A 24 4.82 -27.58 -27.87
N VAL A 25 5.11 -26.93 -29.00
CA VAL A 25 5.30 -25.47 -29.07
C VAL A 25 4.02 -24.73 -28.71
N ALA A 26 2.88 -25.12 -29.27
CA ALA A 26 1.58 -24.51 -28.98
C ALA A 26 1.19 -24.67 -27.50
N ALA A 27 1.43 -25.85 -26.91
CA ALA A 27 1.23 -26.09 -25.48
C ALA A 27 2.15 -25.22 -24.62
N GLY A 28 3.42 -25.07 -25.00
CA GLY A 28 4.38 -24.19 -24.32
C GLY A 28 3.94 -22.71 -24.33
N PHE A 29 3.49 -22.20 -25.49
CA PHE A 29 2.96 -20.85 -25.61
C PHE A 29 1.70 -20.64 -24.78
N THR A 30 0.79 -21.61 -24.79
CA THR A 30 -0.45 -21.54 -24.01
C THR A 30 -0.15 -21.52 -22.51
N ALA A 31 0.76 -22.38 -22.05
CA ALA A 31 1.19 -22.42 -20.66
C ALA A 31 1.89 -21.11 -20.26
N TYR A 32 2.78 -20.57 -21.09
CA TYR A 32 3.43 -19.29 -20.86
C TYR A 32 2.43 -18.14 -20.74
N PHE A 33 1.45 -18.08 -21.66
CA PHE A 33 0.41 -17.06 -21.63
C PHE A 33 -0.46 -17.15 -20.37
N ALA A 34 -0.89 -18.37 -20.01
CA ALA A 34 -1.68 -18.62 -18.81
C ALA A 34 -0.93 -18.24 -17.53
N LEU A 35 0.35 -18.63 -17.42
CA LEU A 35 1.22 -18.26 -16.30
C LEU A 35 1.37 -16.75 -16.19
N ASN A 36 1.68 -16.07 -17.29
CA ASN A 36 1.89 -14.62 -17.27
C ASN A 36 0.61 -13.86 -16.88
N ARG A 37 -0.56 -14.31 -17.37
CA ARG A 37 -1.86 -13.77 -16.94
C ARG A 37 -2.09 -13.97 -15.45
N PHE A 38 -1.87 -15.18 -14.95
CA PHE A 38 -2.05 -15.51 -13.53
C PHE A 38 -1.11 -14.71 -12.62
N TYR A 39 0.15 -14.54 -13.01
CA TYR A 39 1.09 -13.68 -12.26
C TYR A 39 0.62 -12.23 -12.24
N ARG A 40 0.09 -11.71 -13.35
CA ARG A 40 -0.46 -10.34 -13.38
C ARG A 40 -1.68 -10.19 -12.49
N GLU A 41 -2.62 -11.13 -12.51
CA GLU A 41 -3.81 -11.12 -11.66
C GLU A 41 -3.42 -11.19 -10.18
N LYS A 42 -2.56 -12.15 -9.79
CA LYS A 42 -2.07 -12.26 -8.41
C LYS A 42 -1.29 -11.05 -7.95
N TRP A 43 -0.47 -10.47 -8.82
CA TRP A 43 0.30 -9.28 -8.47
C TRP A 43 -0.61 -8.07 -8.28
N TRP A 44 -1.66 -7.95 -9.09
CA TRP A 44 -2.70 -6.93 -8.93
C TRP A 44 -3.46 -7.09 -7.61
N GLU A 45 -3.90 -8.30 -7.25
CA GLU A 45 -4.55 -8.58 -5.96
C GLU A 45 -3.65 -8.21 -4.77
N LYS A 46 -2.36 -8.57 -4.86
CA LYS A 46 -1.38 -8.24 -3.83
C LYS A 46 -1.19 -6.72 -3.68
N LYS A 47 -1.21 -5.98 -4.78
CA LYS A 47 -1.16 -4.51 -4.74
C LYS A 47 -2.40 -3.93 -4.08
N VAL A 48 -3.61 -4.32 -4.50
CA VAL A 48 -4.86 -3.86 -3.87
C VAL A 48 -4.84 -4.10 -2.36
N SER A 49 -4.46 -5.31 -1.94
CA SER A 49 -4.35 -5.65 -0.52
C SER A 49 -3.33 -4.78 0.22
N SER A 50 -2.21 -4.45 -0.42
CA SER A 50 -1.19 -3.56 0.17
C SER A 50 -1.72 -2.13 0.32
N TYR A 51 -2.41 -1.61 -0.69
CA TYR A 51 -2.99 -0.26 -0.67
C TYR A 51 -4.07 -0.14 0.41
N ASN A 52 -4.96 -1.12 0.50
CA ASN A 52 -5.99 -1.15 1.56
C ASN A 52 -5.36 -1.15 2.95
N ASN A 53 -4.37 -2.01 3.19
CA ASN A 53 -3.68 -2.06 4.49
C ASN A 53 -2.98 -0.73 4.82
N LEU A 54 -2.42 -0.02 3.82
CA LEU A 54 -1.84 1.30 4.05
C LEU A 54 -2.90 2.35 4.41
N ILE A 55 -3.98 2.40 3.63
CA ILE A 55 -5.09 3.34 3.86
C ILE A 55 -5.72 3.11 5.23
N ASP A 56 -5.97 1.85 5.60
CA ASP A 56 -6.53 1.49 6.90
C ASP A 56 -5.65 2.01 8.05
N LYS A 57 -4.33 1.87 7.93
CA LYS A 57 -3.39 2.36 8.95
C LYS A 57 -3.30 3.87 9.02
N LEU A 58 -3.38 4.54 7.88
CA LEU A 58 -3.42 6.01 7.84
C LEU A 58 -4.74 6.56 8.41
N LEU A 59 -5.87 5.90 8.15
CA LEU A 59 -7.16 6.25 8.75
C LEU A 59 -7.13 6.05 10.27
N GLU A 60 -6.62 4.91 10.73
CA GLU A 60 -6.43 4.63 12.16
C GLU A 60 -5.55 5.70 12.81
N LEU A 61 -4.45 6.10 12.15
CA LEU A 61 -3.58 7.16 12.65
C LEU A 61 -4.29 8.52 12.70
N LYS A 62 -5.04 8.89 11.65
CA LYS A 62 -5.81 10.14 11.61
C LYS A 62 -6.77 10.24 12.77
N ASP A 63 -7.56 9.20 13.00
CA ASP A 63 -8.60 9.19 14.04
C ASP A 63 -7.98 9.32 15.44
N LEU A 64 -6.83 8.69 15.66
CA LEU A 64 -6.07 8.85 16.90
C LEU A 64 -5.56 10.28 17.10
N TYR A 65 -5.12 10.96 16.03
CA TYR A 65 -4.67 12.36 16.10
C TYR A 65 -5.84 13.33 16.33
N VAL A 66 -7.00 13.09 15.72
CA VAL A 66 -8.22 13.85 16.00
C VAL A 66 -8.61 13.71 17.47
N TYR A 67 -8.56 12.48 17.99
CA TYR A 67 -8.84 12.23 19.41
C TYR A 67 -7.80 12.89 20.33
N ALA A 68 -6.52 12.82 19.98
CA ALA A 68 -5.46 13.48 20.74
C ALA A 68 -5.65 15.00 20.78
N SER A 69 -5.98 15.61 19.64
CA SER A 69 -6.31 17.04 19.53
C SER A 69 -7.47 17.41 20.47
N PHE A 70 -8.57 16.66 20.41
CA PHE A 70 -9.74 16.92 21.26
C PHE A 70 -9.44 16.83 22.76
N ILE A 71 -8.72 15.80 23.21
CA ILE A 71 -8.37 15.64 24.63
C ILE A 71 -7.41 16.75 25.10
N THR A 72 -6.43 17.12 24.27
CA THR A 72 -5.43 18.14 24.62
C THR A 72 -6.02 19.54 24.60
N GLU A 73 -6.98 19.83 23.71
CA GLU A 73 -7.76 21.07 23.71
C GLU A 73 -8.59 21.20 24.99
N MET A 74 -9.30 20.14 25.40
CA MET A 74 -10.06 20.16 26.65
C MET A 74 -9.17 20.40 27.87
N LYS A 75 -7.99 19.77 27.94
CA LYS A 75 -7.04 20.03 29.02
C LYS A 75 -6.57 21.48 29.05
N TYR A 76 -6.21 22.02 27.89
CA TYR A 76 -5.79 23.41 27.75
C TYR A 76 -6.88 24.39 28.22
N ASN A 77 -8.15 24.11 27.91
CA ASN A 77 -9.28 24.94 28.34
C ASN A 77 -9.58 24.79 29.84
N VAL A 78 -9.47 23.59 30.41
CA VAL A 78 -9.63 23.34 31.85
C VAL A 78 -8.61 24.13 32.68
N ASP A 79 -7.36 24.12 32.24
CA ASP A 79 -6.29 24.85 32.93
C ASP A 79 -6.52 26.38 32.90
N ARG A 80 -7.35 26.88 31.99
CA ARG A 80 -7.75 28.29 31.89
C ARG A 80 -9.05 28.63 32.62
N GLU A 81 -10.02 27.73 32.64
CA GLU A 81 -11.41 28.01 33.07
C GLU A 81 -11.85 27.26 34.33
N LEU A 82 -10.99 26.45 34.98
CA LEU A 82 -11.33 25.64 36.16
C LEU A 82 -12.53 24.70 35.93
N SER A 83 -12.68 24.19 34.71
CA SER A 83 -13.73 23.25 34.32
C SER A 83 -13.33 21.80 34.59
N THR A 84 -14.26 20.85 34.42
CA THR A 84 -14.04 19.44 34.74
C THR A 84 -13.05 18.79 33.76
N TYR A 85 -11.99 18.15 34.27
CA TYR A 85 -11.04 17.39 33.44
C TYR A 85 -11.74 16.33 32.58
N PRO A 86 -11.28 16.12 31.33
CA PRO A 86 -11.82 15.08 30.47
C PRO A 86 -11.60 13.69 31.08
N LYS A 87 -12.63 12.84 31.02
CA LYS A 87 -12.56 11.44 31.48
C LYS A 87 -11.68 10.56 30.59
N GLY A 88 -11.44 10.99 29.35
CA GLY A 88 -10.62 10.28 28.37
C GLY A 88 -9.12 10.58 28.49
N LYS A 89 -8.28 9.59 28.17
CA LYS A 89 -6.83 9.75 28.06
C LYS A 89 -6.40 9.38 26.65
N VAL A 90 -5.47 10.14 26.10
CA VAL A 90 -4.83 9.80 24.82
C VAL A 90 -4.00 8.53 25.02
N ASP A 91 -4.22 7.54 24.16
CA ASP A 91 -3.40 6.32 24.13
C ASP A 91 -2.17 6.54 23.24
N TRP A 92 -1.11 7.06 23.85
CA TRP A 92 0.16 7.31 23.18
C TRP A 92 0.85 6.03 22.71
N ASN A 93 0.64 4.91 23.40
CA ASN A 93 1.19 3.62 22.99
C ASN A 93 0.56 3.20 21.67
N LYS A 94 -0.76 3.34 21.56
CA LYS A 94 -1.49 3.03 20.33
C LYS A 94 -1.07 3.91 19.16
N ILE A 95 -0.89 5.22 19.38
CA ILE A 95 -0.37 6.13 18.35
C ILE A 95 1.01 5.68 17.85
N ASN A 96 1.93 5.39 18.77
CA ASN A 96 3.28 4.95 18.41
C ASN A 96 3.28 3.60 17.68
N GLU A 97 2.39 2.68 18.08
CA GLU A 97 2.22 1.39 17.42
C GLU A 97 1.78 1.57 15.96
N VAL A 98 0.75 2.39 15.71
CA VAL A 98 0.24 2.64 14.35
C VAL A 98 1.27 3.40 13.53
N ARG A 99 1.98 4.39 14.11
CA ARG A 99 3.08 5.10 13.45
C ARG A 99 4.19 4.15 13.02
N ALA A 100 4.58 3.20 13.88
CA ALA A 100 5.57 2.18 13.54
C ALA A 100 5.09 1.25 12.40
N GLN A 101 3.80 0.93 12.35
CA GLN A 101 3.20 0.16 11.25
C GLN A 101 3.25 0.94 9.93
N VAL A 102 2.93 2.25 9.93
CA VAL A 102 3.07 3.12 8.76
C VAL A 102 4.52 3.21 8.31
N HIS A 103 5.47 3.36 9.24
CA HIS A 103 6.90 3.37 8.91
C HIS A 103 7.37 2.05 8.29
N ARG A 104 6.89 0.90 8.79
CA ARG A 104 7.16 -0.41 8.19
C ARG A 104 6.63 -0.48 6.76
N LEU A 105 5.45 0.06 6.50
CA LEU A 105 4.88 0.10 5.14
C LEU A 105 5.69 1.03 4.21
N TYR A 106 6.21 2.14 4.73
CA TYR A 106 7.16 2.99 4.00
C TYR A 106 8.43 2.25 3.60
N VAL A 107 9.05 1.49 4.52
CA VAL A 107 10.25 0.69 4.21
C VAL A 107 9.96 -0.36 3.13
N LEU A 108 8.77 -0.94 3.13
CA LEU A 108 8.32 -1.93 2.14
C LEU A 108 7.79 -1.28 0.85
N SER A 109 7.71 0.05 0.78
CA SER A 109 7.10 0.76 -0.35
C SER A 109 7.70 0.48 -1.72
N PRO A 110 9.03 0.32 -1.89
CA PRO A 110 9.61 0.07 -3.21
C PRO A 110 9.17 -1.25 -3.84
N ILE A 111 8.63 -2.17 -3.03
CA ILE A 111 8.22 -3.51 -3.46
C ILE A 111 6.68 -3.57 -3.63
N SER A 112 5.96 -2.87 -2.76
CA SER A 112 4.51 -3.02 -2.64
C SER A 112 3.70 -1.90 -3.30
N PHE A 113 4.29 -0.73 -3.52
CA PHE A 113 3.58 0.47 -3.98
C PHE A 113 4.27 1.14 -5.17
N SER A 114 3.60 2.13 -5.75
CA SER A 114 4.19 3.03 -6.73
C SER A 114 5.33 3.86 -6.13
N HIS A 115 6.18 4.42 -6.99
CA HIS A 115 7.21 5.36 -6.57
C HIS A 115 6.64 6.63 -5.91
N ASN A 116 5.46 7.06 -6.36
CA ASN A 116 4.80 8.27 -5.85
C ASN A 116 4.30 8.08 -4.41
N VAL A 117 3.76 6.90 -4.07
CA VAL A 117 3.39 6.57 -2.67
C VAL A 117 4.58 6.65 -1.74
N LYS A 118 5.78 6.24 -2.18
CA LYS A 118 7.00 6.38 -1.38
C LYS A 118 7.27 7.85 -1.05
N ILE A 119 7.16 8.75 -2.03
CA ILE A 119 7.37 10.19 -1.83
C ILE A 119 6.33 10.75 -0.86
N LEU A 120 5.05 10.42 -1.06
CA LEU A 120 3.96 10.85 -0.18
C LEU A 120 4.16 10.38 1.27
N LEU A 121 4.60 9.13 1.47
CA LEU A 121 4.89 8.61 2.80
C LEU A 121 6.13 9.24 3.43
N ASP A 122 7.18 9.53 2.64
CA ASP A 122 8.38 10.23 3.11
C ASP A 122 8.02 11.63 3.64
N GLU A 123 7.25 12.39 2.84
CA GLU A 123 6.77 13.72 3.22
C GLU A 123 5.87 13.68 4.46
N LEU A 124 4.97 12.70 4.54
CA LEU A 124 4.10 12.49 5.70
C LEU A 124 4.92 12.25 6.97
N LEU A 125 5.88 11.32 6.92
CA LEU A 125 6.73 10.98 8.07
C LEU A 125 7.62 12.14 8.48
N LYS A 126 8.12 12.93 7.52
CA LYS A 126 8.88 14.14 7.81
C LYS A 126 8.02 15.17 8.54
N LYS A 127 6.81 15.47 8.02
CA LYS A 127 5.87 16.39 8.67
C LYS A 127 5.46 15.91 10.07
N ASP A 128 5.31 14.61 10.27
CA ASP A 128 5.00 14.05 11.59
C ASP A 128 6.15 14.29 12.58
N ASN A 129 7.40 14.05 12.16
CA ASN A 129 8.58 14.32 12.98
C ASN A 129 8.74 15.80 13.30
N ASP A 130 8.58 16.67 12.29
CA ASP A 130 8.64 18.12 12.45
C ASP A 130 7.55 18.61 13.44
N ASN A 131 6.32 18.09 13.31
CA ASN A 131 5.23 18.41 14.22
C ASN A 131 5.51 17.94 15.67
N ASN A 132 6.03 16.73 15.85
CA ASN A 132 6.42 16.25 17.18
C ASN A 132 7.53 17.13 17.79
N TYR A 133 8.50 17.54 16.98
CA TYR A 133 9.55 18.46 17.43
C TYR A 133 8.97 19.81 17.86
N SER A 134 8.10 20.42 17.06
CA SER A 134 7.47 21.70 17.42
C SER A 134 6.64 21.61 18.71
N ILE A 135 5.92 20.51 18.92
CA ILE A 135 5.16 20.28 20.16
C ILE A 135 6.11 20.14 21.36
N CYS A 136 7.14 19.30 21.26
CA CYS A 136 7.97 18.95 22.41
C CYS A 136 9.04 19.99 22.76
N GLU A 137 9.64 20.64 21.75
CA GLU A 137 10.83 21.48 21.93
C GLU A 137 10.51 22.99 21.76
N GLU A 138 9.54 23.32 20.91
CA GLU A 138 9.20 24.73 20.60
C GLU A 138 8.00 25.25 21.40
N GLY A 139 7.35 24.36 22.18
CA GLY A 139 6.16 24.70 22.97
C GLY A 139 4.93 24.99 22.10
N TYR A 140 4.88 24.45 20.87
CA TYR A 140 3.72 24.57 20.01
C TYR A 140 2.49 23.92 20.65
N PRO A 141 1.30 24.56 20.63
CA PRO A 141 0.14 23.99 21.31
C PRO A 141 -0.22 22.60 20.77
N GLU A 142 -0.18 21.59 21.65
CA GLU A 142 -0.42 20.18 21.34
C GLU A 142 -1.66 19.97 20.48
N PHE A 143 -2.80 20.56 20.88
CA PHE A 143 -4.07 20.37 20.19
C PHE A 143 -4.05 20.89 18.75
N ILE A 144 -3.33 21.99 18.50
CA ILE A 144 -3.16 22.55 17.16
C ILE A 144 -2.30 21.61 16.33
N GLY A 145 -1.15 21.18 16.85
CA GLY A 145 -0.26 20.27 16.13
C GLY A 145 -0.94 18.94 15.77
N TYR A 146 -1.68 18.34 16.70
CA TYR A 146 -2.44 17.12 16.40
C TYR A 146 -3.57 17.35 15.40
N HIS A 147 -4.27 18.49 15.47
CA HIS A 147 -5.30 18.84 14.49
C HIS A 147 -4.73 19.02 13.09
N GLU A 148 -3.63 19.78 12.96
CA GLU A 148 -2.96 20.02 11.68
C GLU A 148 -2.43 18.72 11.08
N MET A 149 -1.81 17.88 11.90
CA MET A 149 -1.31 16.59 11.44
C MET A 149 -2.45 15.67 10.98
N SER A 150 -3.63 15.71 11.60
CA SER A 150 -4.81 14.97 11.11
C SER A 150 -5.21 15.38 9.68
N LYS A 151 -5.09 16.68 9.33
CA LYS A 151 -5.34 17.19 7.98
C LYS A 151 -4.26 16.74 6.99
N VAL A 152 -2.99 16.75 7.42
CA VAL A 152 -1.87 16.25 6.61
C VAL A 152 -2.06 14.76 6.30
N ILE A 153 -2.47 13.96 7.29
CA ILE A 153 -2.76 12.53 7.09
C ILE A 153 -3.92 12.36 6.10
N GLN A 154 -5.01 13.11 6.25
CA GLN A 154 -6.14 13.04 5.31
C GLN A 154 -5.73 13.40 3.88
N SER A 155 -4.98 14.49 3.69
CA SER A 155 -4.47 14.87 2.38
C SER A 155 -3.56 13.80 1.76
N SER A 156 -2.79 13.09 2.60
CA SER A 156 -1.93 11.99 2.15
C SER A 156 -2.74 10.77 1.74
N ILE A 157 -3.82 10.45 2.48
CA ILE A 157 -4.77 9.39 2.12
C ILE A 157 -5.38 9.69 0.75
N ASP A 158 -5.88 10.91 0.55
CA ASP A 158 -6.54 11.31 -0.70
C ASP A 158 -5.57 11.20 -1.90
N ALA A 159 -4.32 11.64 -1.72
CA ALA A 159 -3.28 11.53 -2.75
C ALA A 159 -2.88 10.07 -3.04
N ILE A 160 -2.77 9.22 -2.01
CA ILE A 160 -2.48 7.80 -2.16
C ILE A 160 -3.64 7.07 -2.84
N LEU A 161 -4.88 7.46 -2.57
CA LEU A 161 -6.07 6.89 -3.21
C LEU A 161 -6.09 7.20 -4.72
N GLU A 162 -5.76 8.44 -5.09
CA GLU A 162 -5.66 8.84 -6.50
C GLU A 162 -4.53 8.11 -7.21
N ASP A 163 -3.38 7.96 -6.55
CA ASP A 163 -2.27 7.14 -7.04
C ASP A 163 -2.71 5.69 -7.27
N ALA A 164 -3.37 5.08 -6.27
CA ALA A 164 -3.89 3.73 -6.36
C ALA A 164 -4.86 3.55 -7.54
N ARG A 165 -5.75 4.52 -7.75
CA ARG A 165 -6.70 4.53 -8.87
C ARG A 165 -5.96 4.51 -10.21
N SER A 166 -4.95 5.36 -10.35
CA SER A 166 -4.14 5.44 -11.57
C SER A 166 -3.32 4.16 -11.83
N GLU A 167 -2.73 3.57 -10.78
CA GLU A 167 -1.83 2.43 -10.93
C GLU A 167 -2.58 1.11 -11.12
N LEU A 168 -3.71 0.94 -10.43
CA LEU A 168 -4.53 -0.27 -10.52
C LEU A 168 -5.50 -0.25 -11.70
N LYS A 169 -5.55 0.87 -12.45
CA LYS A 169 -6.46 1.11 -13.58
C LYS A 169 -7.93 0.89 -13.20
N PHE A 170 -8.33 1.36 -12.02
CA PHE A 170 -9.74 1.49 -11.68
C PHE A 170 -10.32 2.65 -12.53
N ASN A 171 -10.67 2.34 -13.78
CA ASN A 171 -11.52 3.19 -14.61
C ASN A 171 -12.97 3.08 -14.13
#